data_AF-A0A3R6DI16-F1
#
_entry.id   AF-A0A3R6DI16-F1
#
_cell.length_a   1.000
_cell.length_b   1.000
_cell.length_c   1.000
_cell.angle_alpha   90.00
_cell.angle_beta   90.00
_cell.angle_gamma   90.00
#
_symmetry.space_group_name_H-M   'P 1'
#
loop_
_entity.id
_entity.type
_entity.pdbx_description
1 polymer ?
#
loop_
_entity_poly.entity_id
_entity_poly.type
_entity_poly.pdbx_seq_one_letter_code
_entity_poly.pdbx_strand_id
1 'polypeptide(L)'
;MNNSKTATQKHMTLDDRISIEKGLDQHLSLRSIALQLGKDPTTISKEIKKHRSFQEHNRFNEPANKCALAKDCKKKNICGTYAPVCKRMCRSCNHCNSHCEDFIPRSYHCSLLDKAPFVCNGCSKKNPCRLDKAYYRSSTAHRQYKTILVESRAGINISPADLVALDELVTPLILQGQSPYMILRNHPEIALSEKTLYNYIESGALSVKNIDLPKKVKYKVRSCSSSEAADLTIYEGRTYKDYQAFLKEFPDTRVTEMDTVLGCEGSKKVLLTLHFDCCSLMMAYLLDSKEVCHVKAIFDSIERSLGTFSFSSVFSLVLTDRGGEFRNPAALECGQENLIRTSIYYCDPMCSWQKPHCEKNHEYIRKICPKGTSFDDYS
;
A
#
# COMPACT_ATOMS: atom_id res chain seq x y z
N MET A 1 35.14 -35.57 8.96
CA MET A 1 33.91 -34.83 9.34
C MET A 1 33.48 -33.99 8.14
N ASN A 2 32.66 -34.55 7.25
CA ASN A 2 32.14 -33.86 6.07
C ASN A 2 30.89 -33.07 6.48
N ASN A 3 31.06 -31.79 6.78
CA ASN A 3 29.93 -30.90 6.98
C ASN A 3 29.39 -30.46 5.61
N SER A 4 28.55 -31.32 5.01
CA SER A 4 27.80 -30.99 3.80
C SER A 4 26.85 -29.84 4.14
N LYS A 5 27.28 -28.60 3.87
CA LYS A 5 26.41 -27.41 3.92
C LYS A 5 25.26 -27.67 2.97
N THR A 6 24.07 -27.90 3.53
CA THR A 6 22.84 -28.07 2.76
C THR A 6 22.63 -26.84 1.89
N ALA A 7 22.52 -27.05 0.57
CA ALA A 7 22.31 -26.00 -0.39
C ALA A 7 20.94 -25.35 -0.15
N THR A 8 20.89 -24.33 0.69
CA THR A 8 19.66 -23.59 0.93
C THR A 8 19.23 -22.87 -0.35
N GLN A 9 17.95 -22.98 -0.71
CA GLN A 9 17.28 -22.27 -1.83
C GLN A 9 17.24 -20.74 -1.66
N LYS A 10 18.17 -20.17 -0.88
CA LYS A 10 18.31 -18.74 -0.68
C LYS A 10 18.96 -18.10 -1.91
N HIS A 11 18.41 -16.94 -2.30
CA HIS A 11 18.98 -16.08 -3.32
C HIS A 11 20.45 -15.80 -3.07
N MET A 12 21.24 -15.68 -4.15
CA MET A 12 22.64 -15.32 -4.04
C MET A 12 22.79 -13.89 -3.51
N THR A 13 23.71 -13.70 -2.58
CA THR A 13 24.06 -12.41 -2.00
C THR A 13 25.03 -11.63 -2.92
N LEU A 14 25.41 -10.42 -2.51
CA LEU A 14 26.48 -9.70 -3.20
C LEU A 14 27.84 -10.36 -2.93
N ASP A 15 28.10 -10.81 -1.70
CA ASP A 15 29.36 -11.44 -1.30
C ASP A 15 29.59 -12.79 -2.02
N ASP A 16 28.52 -13.56 -2.23
CA ASP A 16 28.58 -14.77 -3.07
C ASP A 16 29.06 -14.44 -4.49
N ARG A 17 28.54 -13.35 -5.07
CA ARG A 17 28.91 -12.91 -6.42
C ARG A 17 30.33 -12.37 -6.50
N ILE A 18 30.78 -11.63 -5.47
CA ILE A 18 32.17 -11.17 -5.35
C ILE A 18 33.11 -12.38 -5.28
N SER A 19 32.74 -13.41 -4.52
CA SER A 19 33.53 -14.64 -4.40
C SER A 19 33.61 -15.40 -5.73
N ILE A 20 32.53 -15.44 -6.51
CA ILE A 20 32.55 -15.99 -7.87
C ILE A 20 33.48 -15.20 -8.78
N GLU A 21 33.39 -13.86 -8.79
CA GLU A 21 34.27 -13.01 -9.60
C GLU A 21 35.75 -13.25 -9.27
N LYS A 22 36.11 -13.22 -7.98
CA LYS A 22 37.48 -13.51 -7.53
C LYS A 22 37.94 -14.92 -7.92
N GLY A 23 37.08 -15.92 -7.76
CA GLY A 23 37.41 -17.30 -8.15
C GLY A 23 37.62 -17.45 -9.66
N LEU A 24 36.83 -16.75 -10.47
CA LEU A 24 36.99 -16.72 -11.93
C LEU A 24 38.27 -16.02 -12.36
N ASP A 25 38.64 -14.93 -11.70
CA ASP A 25 39.90 -14.20 -11.95
C ASP A 25 41.13 -15.05 -11.56
N GLN A 26 41.00 -15.88 -10.53
CA GLN A 26 42.02 -16.83 -10.08
C GLN A 26 42.05 -18.15 -10.87
N HIS A 27 41.29 -18.27 -11.96
CA HIS A 27 41.20 -19.50 -12.77
C HIS A 27 40.70 -20.74 -12.01
N LEU A 28 39.94 -20.56 -10.93
CA LEU A 28 39.36 -21.69 -10.19
C LEU A 28 38.27 -22.38 -11.01
N SER A 29 38.14 -23.70 -10.83
CA SER A 29 37.05 -24.47 -11.44
C SER A 29 35.69 -24.07 -10.85
N LEU A 30 34.60 -24.20 -11.62
CA LEU A 30 33.26 -23.94 -11.09
C LEU A 30 32.92 -24.84 -9.88
N ARG A 31 33.48 -26.06 -9.83
CA ARG A 31 33.33 -26.99 -8.69
C ARG A 31 33.99 -26.47 -7.42
N SER A 32 35.20 -25.92 -7.51
CA SER A 32 35.90 -25.34 -6.35
C SER A 32 35.20 -24.08 -5.83
N ILE A 33 34.72 -23.23 -6.73
CA ILE A 33 33.94 -22.02 -6.34
C ILE A 33 32.63 -22.44 -5.66
N ALA A 34 31.97 -23.47 -6.20
CA ALA A 34 30.73 -24.05 -5.64
C ALA A 34 30.93 -24.61 -4.23
N LEU A 35 32.04 -25.34 -4.02
CA LEU A 35 32.39 -25.89 -2.71
C LEU A 35 32.65 -24.78 -1.68
N GLN A 36 33.37 -23.71 -2.06
CA GLN A 36 33.63 -22.57 -1.18
C GLN A 36 32.33 -21.88 -0.74
N LEU A 37 31.35 -21.75 -1.63
CA LEU A 37 30.06 -21.09 -1.37
C LEU A 37 29.00 -22.02 -0.78
N GLY A 38 29.24 -23.34 -0.71
CA GLY A 38 28.23 -24.32 -0.31
C GLY A 38 27.01 -24.32 -1.25
N LYS A 39 27.24 -24.14 -2.55
CA LYS A 39 26.21 -24.12 -3.61
C LYS A 39 26.47 -25.21 -4.64
N ASP A 40 25.47 -25.54 -5.44
CA ASP A 40 25.63 -26.50 -6.54
C ASP A 40 26.41 -25.87 -7.72
N PRO A 41 27.35 -26.60 -8.37
CA PRO A 41 28.09 -26.09 -9.54
C PRO A 41 27.20 -25.60 -10.69
N THR A 42 26.03 -26.21 -10.88
CA THR A 42 25.06 -25.78 -11.91
C THR A 42 24.44 -24.44 -11.58
N THR A 43 24.27 -24.11 -10.29
CA THR A 43 23.79 -22.79 -9.85
C THR A 43 24.77 -21.70 -10.26
N ILE A 44 26.06 -21.92 -9.99
CA ILE A 44 27.13 -20.98 -10.38
C ILE A 44 27.22 -20.87 -11.91
N SER A 45 27.14 -22.01 -12.61
CA SER A 45 27.12 -22.03 -14.08
C SER A 45 25.97 -21.20 -14.66
N LYS A 46 24.76 -21.34 -14.11
CA LYS A 46 23.56 -20.59 -14.56
C LYS A 46 23.70 -19.11 -14.25
N GLU A 47 24.19 -18.74 -13.07
CA GLU A 47 24.44 -17.35 -12.68
C GLU A 47 25.41 -16.68 -13.66
N ILE A 48 26.57 -17.30 -13.92
CA ILE A 48 27.60 -16.73 -14.81
C ILE A 48 27.04 -16.60 -16.23
N LYS A 49 26.38 -17.64 -16.75
CA LYS A 49 25.82 -17.62 -18.11
C LYS A 49 24.76 -16.54 -18.28
N LYS A 50 23.93 -16.32 -17.25
CA LYS A 50 22.85 -15.32 -17.25
C LYS A 50 23.37 -13.89 -17.13
N HIS A 51 24.40 -13.66 -16.32
CA HIS A 51 24.85 -12.32 -15.92
C HIS A 51 26.21 -11.90 -16.47
N ARG A 52 26.78 -12.66 -17.42
CA ARG A 52 27.99 -12.23 -18.15
C ARG A 52 27.70 -11.04 -19.06
N SER A 53 28.64 -10.12 -19.11
CA SER A 53 28.67 -8.97 -20.01
C SER A 53 29.56 -9.27 -21.21
N PHE A 54 29.11 -8.95 -22.42
CA PHE A 54 29.91 -9.09 -23.63
C PHE A 54 30.63 -7.78 -23.95
N GLN A 55 31.90 -7.89 -24.29
CA GLN A 55 32.73 -6.80 -24.79
C GLN A 55 33.15 -7.17 -26.22
N GLU A 56 32.70 -6.37 -27.18
CA GLU A 56 33.08 -6.52 -28.58
C GLU A 56 34.60 -6.32 -28.76
N HIS A 57 35.15 -6.99 -29.77
CA HIS A 57 36.52 -6.79 -30.19
C HIS A 57 36.82 -5.33 -30.59
N ASN A 58 38.10 -4.97 -30.50
CA ASN A 58 38.54 -3.62 -30.84
C ASN A 58 38.55 -3.43 -32.37
N ARG A 59 37.81 -2.42 -32.85
CA ARG A 59 37.64 -2.11 -34.28
C ARG A 59 38.73 -1.19 -34.87
N PHE A 60 39.61 -0.62 -34.05
CA PHE A 60 40.56 0.43 -34.44
C PHE A 60 41.54 0.01 -35.55
N ASN A 61 41.92 -1.27 -35.60
CA ASN A 61 42.84 -1.83 -36.61
C ASN A 61 42.19 -2.95 -37.44
N GLU A 62 40.88 -2.86 -37.67
CA GLU A 62 40.19 -3.83 -38.51
C GLU A 62 40.58 -3.67 -40.00
N PRO A 63 40.89 -4.77 -40.70
CA PRO A 63 41.11 -4.70 -42.13
C PRO A 63 39.82 -4.29 -42.86
N ALA A 64 39.95 -3.48 -43.91
CA ALA A 64 38.82 -3.07 -44.75
C ALA A 64 38.10 -4.27 -45.38
N ASN A 65 38.83 -5.33 -45.74
CA ASN A 65 38.25 -6.60 -46.14
C ASN A 65 37.96 -7.47 -44.90
N LYS A 66 36.68 -7.68 -44.63
CA LYS A 66 36.15 -8.44 -43.47
C LYS A 66 35.84 -9.90 -43.82
N CYS A 67 36.24 -10.37 -44.99
CA CYS A 67 36.00 -11.75 -45.40
C CYS A 67 36.91 -12.71 -44.62
N ALA A 68 36.32 -13.80 -44.12
CA ALA A 68 37.03 -14.90 -43.48
C ALA A 68 37.99 -15.59 -44.46
N LEU A 69 37.59 -15.70 -45.73
CA LEU A 69 38.37 -16.32 -46.81
C LEU A 69 39.46 -15.40 -47.40
N ALA A 70 39.61 -14.16 -46.90
CA ALA A 70 40.49 -13.17 -47.52
C ALA A 70 41.95 -13.64 -47.66
N LYS A 71 42.49 -14.42 -46.73
CA LYS A 71 43.89 -14.89 -46.79
C LYS A 71 44.14 -15.82 -47.98
N ASP A 72 43.21 -16.73 -48.22
CA ASP A 72 43.35 -17.83 -49.19
C ASP A 72 42.60 -17.55 -50.52
N CYS A 73 41.85 -16.45 -50.59
CA CYS A 73 41.08 -16.08 -51.77
C CYS A 73 41.98 -15.68 -52.94
N LYS A 74 41.86 -16.41 -54.05
CA LYS A 74 42.56 -16.16 -55.33
C LYS A 74 41.71 -15.43 -56.38
N LYS A 75 40.45 -15.11 -56.07
CA LYS A 75 39.53 -14.42 -56.98
C LYS A 75 40.06 -13.02 -57.34
N LYS A 76 39.88 -12.61 -58.60
CA LYS A 76 40.24 -11.28 -59.14
C LYS A 76 39.01 -10.66 -59.79
N ASN A 77 39.00 -9.33 -59.94
CA ASN A 77 37.96 -8.59 -60.65
C ASN A 77 36.53 -8.76 -60.11
N ILE A 78 36.38 -9.05 -58.80
CA ILE A 78 35.07 -9.22 -58.15
C ILE A 78 34.17 -7.98 -58.22
N CYS A 79 34.71 -6.80 -58.53
CA CYS A 79 33.94 -5.56 -58.59
C CYS A 79 33.16 -5.41 -59.90
N GLY A 80 33.46 -6.20 -60.93
CA GLY A 80 32.76 -6.17 -62.23
C GLY A 80 32.50 -4.74 -62.73
N THR A 81 31.22 -4.46 -62.99
CA THR A 81 30.70 -3.15 -63.45
C THR A 81 30.69 -2.07 -62.38
N TYR A 82 30.77 -2.40 -61.09
CA TYR A 82 30.73 -1.44 -59.98
C TYR A 82 32.07 -0.71 -59.77
N ALA A 83 33.19 -1.32 -60.20
CA ALA A 83 34.48 -0.65 -60.30
C ALA A 83 35.27 -1.23 -61.48
N PRO A 84 35.00 -0.76 -62.73
CA PRO A 84 35.52 -1.37 -63.96
C PRO A 84 37.05 -1.34 -64.10
N VAL A 85 37.74 -0.53 -63.27
CA VAL A 85 39.21 -0.41 -63.24
C VAL A 85 39.85 -1.25 -62.12
N CYS A 86 39.06 -1.93 -61.29
CA CYS A 86 39.58 -2.68 -60.14
C CYS A 86 40.21 -4.03 -60.57
N LYS A 87 41.51 -3.99 -60.87
CA LYS A 87 42.34 -5.18 -61.16
C LYS A 87 42.91 -5.87 -59.92
N ARG A 88 42.46 -5.46 -58.72
CA ARG A 88 42.98 -5.98 -57.43
C ARG A 88 42.46 -7.39 -57.16
N MET A 89 43.24 -8.19 -56.45
CA MET A 89 42.75 -9.44 -55.90
C MET A 89 41.68 -9.16 -54.85
N CYS A 90 40.68 -10.03 -54.76
CA CYS A 90 39.58 -9.94 -53.79
C CYS A 90 40.09 -9.69 -52.36
N ARG A 91 41.17 -10.38 -51.96
CA ARG A 91 41.82 -10.22 -50.64
C ARG A 91 42.24 -8.80 -50.27
N SER A 92 42.62 -7.97 -51.24
CA SER A 92 43.06 -6.58 -51.04
C SER A 92 42.05 -5.56 -51.59
N CYS A 93 40.86 -6.03 -51.93
CA CYS A 93 39.79 -5.19 -52.44
C CYS A 93 38.86 -4.74 -51.31
N ASN A 94 38.56 -3.45 -51.25
CA ASN A 94 37.64 -2.87 -50.26
C ASN A 94 36.16 -3.17 -50.59
N HIS A 95 35.88 -3.65 -51.79
CA HIS A 95 34.53 -3.98 -52.28
C HIS A 95 34.15 -5.46 -52.08
N CYS A 96 35.05 -6.27 -51.51
CA CYS A 96 34.81 -7.68 -51.19
C CYS A 96 33.58 -7.86 -50.30
N ASN A 97 33.39 -6.98 -49.31
CA ASN A 97 32.31 -7.10 -48.33
C ASN A 97 30.91 -6.90 -48.94
N SER A 98 30.81 -6.24 -50.09
CA SER A 98 29.52 -5.85 -50.69
C SER A 98 29.22 -6.57 -52.01
N HIS A 99 30.24 -7.06 -52.71
CA HIS A 99 30.09 -7.55 -54.09
C HIS A 99 30.66 -8.96 -54.33
N CYS A 100 31.25 -9.60 -53.32
CA CYS A 100 31.72 -10.98 -53.45
C CYS A 100 30.59 -11.95 -53.09
N GLU A 101 30.20 -12.83 -54.02
CA GLU A 101 29.18 -13.88 -53.78
C GLU A 101 29.60 -14.87 -52.68
N ASP A 102 30.90 -15.19 -52.58
CA ASP A 102 31.45 -16.07 -51.53
C ASP A 102 31.83 -15.30 -50.25
N PHE A 103 31.30 -14.10 -50.03
CA PHE A 103 31.65 -13.31 -48.86
C PHE A 103 31.16 -14.01 -47.58
N ILE A 104 32.10 -14.43 -46.74
CA ILE A 104 31.81 -14.95 -45.40
C ILE A 104 32.35 -13.94 -44.38
N PRO A 105 31.51 -13.32 -43.54
CA PRO A 105 31.98 -12.41 -42.50
C PRO A 105 32.96 -13.11 -41.56
N ARG A 106 34.06 -12.44 -41.22
CA ARG A 106 34.99 -12.92 -40.19
C ARG A 106 34.24 -13.04 -38.87
N SER A 107 34.23 -14.25 -38.31
CA SER A 107 33.74 -14.48 -36.96
C SER A 107 34.78 -14.02 -35.94
N TYR A 108 34.34 -13.19 -35.00
CA TYR A 108 35.11 -12.78 -33.82
C TYR A 108 34.69 -13.55 -32.56
N HIS A 109 33.89 -14.61 -32.73
CA HIS A 109 33.48 -15.48 -31.62
C HIS A 109 34.66 -16.31 -31.10
N CYS A 110 34.70 -16.50 -29.78
CA CYS A 110 35.69 -17.33 -29.11
C CYS A 110 35.05 -18.65 -28.67
N SER A 111 35.52 -19.79 -29.20
CA SER A 111 35.00 -21.13 -28.86
C SER A 111 35.18 -21.53 -27.39
N LEU A 112 36.06 -20.84 -26.65
CA LEU A 112 36.20 -21.03 -25.21
C LEU A 112 35.01 -20.46 -24.42
N LEU A 113 34.23 -19.56 -24.99
CA LEU A 113 33.01 -19.00 -24.36
C LEU A 113 31.83 -19.98 -24.38
N ASP A 114 31.89 -21.01 -25.22
CA ASP A 114 30.87 -22.07 -25.30
C ASP A 114 31.04 -23.12 -24.19
N LYS A 115 32.22 -23.14 -23.55
CA LYS A 115 32.57 -24.07 -22.47
C LYS A 115 32.68 -23.32 -21.14
N ALA A 116 32.45 -24.02 -20.03
CA ALA A 116 32.65 -23.46 -18.71
C ALA A 116 34.10 -22.98 -18.55
N PRO A 117 34.35 -21.78 -17.99
CA PRO A 117 33.43 -20.93 -17.22
C PRO A 117 32.63 -19.89 -18.04
N PHE A 118 32.63 -19.97 -19.37
CA PHE A 118 31.90 -19.08 -20.29
C PHE A 118 32.32 -17.60 -20.26
N VAL A 119 33.46 -17.29 -19.65
CA VAL A 119 33.98 -15.93 -19.47
C VAL A 119 35.50 -15.89 -19.61
N CYS A 120 36.03 -14.69 -19.83
CA CYS A 120 37.44 -14.38 -20.06
C CYS A 120 38.17 -13.83 -18.82
N ASN A 121 37.52 -13.79 -17.65
CA ASN A 121 38.06 -13.27 -16.38
C ASN A 121 39.49 -13.74 -16.11
N GLY A 122 39.67 -15.04 -15.93
CA GLY A 122 40.95 -15.74 -15.97
C GLY A 122 41.17 -16.44 -17.32
N CYS A 123 41.47 -15.70 -18.38
CA CYS A 123 41.96 -16.30 -19.63
C CYS A 123 43.45 -15.96 -19.82
N SER A 124 44.30 -16.98 -20.02
CA SER A 124 45.75 -16.77 -20.19
C SER A 124 46.10 -15.93 -21.42
N LYS A 125 45.26 -15.98 -22.46
CA LYS A 125 45.41 -15.19 -23.70
C LYS A 125 44.60 -13.89 -23.69
N LYS A 126 44.11 -13.41 -22.54
CA LYS A 126 43.21 -12.25 -22.44
C LYS A 126 43.74 -10.98 -23.11
N ASN A 127 45.01 -10.65 -22.92
CA ASN A 127 45.64 -9.43 -23.45
C ASN A 127 45.84 -9.48 -24.98
N PRO A 128 46.48 -10.53 -25.56
CA PRO A 128 46.65 -10.60 -27.02
C PRO A 128 45.37 -10.96 -27.78
N CYS A 129 44.32 -11.43 -27.11
CA CYS A 129 43.08 -11.85 -27.76
C CYS A 129 42.33 -10.67 -28.40
N ARG A 130 42.05 -10.81 -29.71
CA ARG A 130 41.28 -9.86 -30.55
C ARG A 130 39.85 -10.35 -30.85
N LEU A 131 39.39 -11.40 -30.18
CA LEU A 131 38.03 -11.92 -30.29
C LEU A 131 37.10 -11.18 -29.31
N ASP A 132 35.79 -11.35 -29.48
CA ASP A 132 34.79 -10.89 -28.53
C ASP A 132 35.01 -11.59 -27.19
N LYS A 133 34.87 -10.81 -26.11
CA LYS A 133 35.15 -11.25 -24.74
C LYS A 133 33.87 -11.26 -23.94
N ALA A 134 33.77 -12.14 -22.95
CA ALA A 134 32.70 -12.11 -21.97
C ALA A 134 33.29 -11.97 -20.57
N TYR A 135 32.73 -11.12 -19.72
CA TYR A 135 33.18 -10.93 -18.36
C TYR A 135 32.03 -11.05 -17.38
N TYR A 136 32.28 -11.76 -16.31
CA TYR A 136 31.42 -11.74 -15.14
C TYR A 136 31.95 -10.67 -14.17
N ARG A 137 31.09 -9.73 -13.79
CA ARG A 137 31.37 -8.69 -12.80
C ARG A 137 30.30 -8.73 -11.73
N SER A 138 30.68 -8.89 -10.46
CA SER A 138 29.74 -9.07 -9.35
C SER A 138 28.76 -7.91 -9.21
N SER A 139 29.24 -6.67 -9.36
CA SER A 139 28.43 -5.45 -9.29
C SER A 139 27.33 -5.40 -10.36
N THR A 140 27.67 -5.77 -11.60
CA THR A 140 26.74 -5.76 -12.73
C THR A 140 25.71 -6.87 -12.58
N ALA A 141 26.14 -8.08 -12.23
CA ALA A 141 25.28 -9.22 -11.97
C ALA A 141 24.29 -8.94 -10.83
N HIS A 142 24.76 -8.37 -9.72
CA HIS A 142 23.92 -8.04 -8.58
C HIS A 142 22.90 -6.95 -8.92
N ARG A 143 23.29 -5.92 -9.70
CA ARG A 143 22.37 -4.88 -10.17
C ARG A 143 21.28 -5.47 -11.05
N GLN A 144 21.63 -6.28 -12.05
CA GLN A 144 20.66 -6.95 -12.93
C GLN A 144 19.70 -7.84 -12.13
N TYR A 145 20.21 -8.61 -11.18
CA TYR A 145 19.38 -9.42 -10.29
C TYR A 145 18.37 -8.59 -9.51
N LYS A 146 18.80 -7.46 -8.92
CA LYS A 146 17.92 -6.54 -8.19
C LYS A 146 16.86 -5.92 -9.10
N THR A 147 17.24 -5.48 -10.29
CA THR A 147 16.31 -4.94 -11.29
C THR A 147 15.22 -5.95 -11.63
N ILE A 148 15.59 -7.18 -11.99
CA ILE A 148 14.62 -8.25 -12.31
C ILE A 148 13.71 -8.55 -11.11
N LEU A 149 14.24 -8.55 -9.89
CA LEU A 149 13.46 -8.81 -8.68
C LEU A 149 12.39 -7.74 -8.44
N VAL A 150 12.65 -6.49 -8.81
CA VAL A 150 11.68 -5.39 -8.74
C VAL A 150 10.71 -5.48 -9.91
N GLU A 151 11.20 -5.58 -11.15
CA GLU A 151 10.38 -5.59 -12.37
C GLU A 151 9.41 -6.78 -12.41
N SER A 152 9.84 -7.96 -11.98
CA SER A 152 8.96 -9.15 -11.92
C SER A 152 7.79 -9.02 -10.94
N ARG A 153 7.86 -8.05 -10.02
CA ARG A 153 6.82 -7.76 -9.02
C ARG A 153 6.14 -6.42 -9.29
N ALA A 154 6.55 -5.71 -10.33
CA ALA A 154 5.95 -4.46 -10.72
C ALA A 154 4.69 -4.74 -11.55
N GLY A 155 3.63 -4.00 -11.27
CA GLY A 155 2.37 -4.07 -11.99
C GLY A 155 1.19 -4.56 -11.16
N ILE A 156 0.05 -4.56 -11.81
CA ILE A 156 -1.24 -4.93 -11.24
C ILE A 156 -1.39 -6.45 -11.38
N ASN A 157 -1.42 -7.15 -10.25
CA ASN A 157 -1.60 -8.61 -10.20
C ASN A 157 -3.09 -9.02 -10.20
N ILE A 158 -3.85 -8.52 -11.16
CA ILE A 158 -5.26 -8.88 -11.38
C ILE A 158 -5.58 -8.80 -12.88
N SER A 159 -6.55 -9.59 -13.35
CA SER A 159 -6.96 -9.53 -14.74
C SER A 159 -7.68 -8.19 -15.03
N PRO A 160 -7.65 -7.68 -16.27
CA PRO A 160 -8.36 -6.45 -16.61
C PRO A 160 -9.87 -6.51 -16.33
N ALA A 161 -10.50 -7.68 -16.53
CA ALA A 161 -11.93 -7.85 -16.27
C ALA A 161 -12.25 -7.79 -14.77
N ASP A 162 -11.46 -8.47 -13.94
CA ASP A 162 -11.66 -8.47 -12.49
C ASP A 162 -11.32 -7.09 -11.89
N LEU A 163 -10.40 -6.34 -12.50
CA LEU A 163 -10.09 -4.96 -12.10
C LEU A 163 -11.29 -4.04 -12.32
N VAL A 164 -12.00 -4.17 -13.44
CA VAL A 164 -13.22 -3.39 -13.71
C VAL A 164 -14.32 -3.75 -12.70
N ALA A 165 -14.54 -5.04 -12.45
CA ALA A 165 -15.53 -5.48 -11.46
C ALA A 165 -15.20 -4.96 -10.04
N LEU A 166 -13.90 -4.95 -9.68
CA LEU A 166 -13.44 -4.37 -8.42
C LEU A 166 -13.70 -2.86 -8.37
N ASP A 167 -13.43 -2.14 -9.46
CA ASP A 167 -13.62 -0.69 -9.54
C ASP A 167 -15.10 -0.28 -9.43
N GLU A 168 -15.99 -1.00 -10.11
CA GLU A 168 -17.43 -0.79 -10.06
C GLU A 168 -18.01 -0.97 -8.65
N LEU A 169 -17.43 -1.89 -7.85
CA LEU A 169 -17.84 -2.13 -6.48
C LEU A 169 -17.22 -1.13 -5.50
N VAL A 170 -15.91 -0.92 -5.56
CA VAL A 170 -15.16 -0.15 -4.57
C VAL A 170 -15.37 1.35 -4.73
N THR A 171 -15.40 1.86 -5.98
CA THR A 171 -15.50 3.29 -6.26
C THR A 171 -16.69 3.97 -5.61
N PRO A 172 -17.95 3.50 -5.79
CA PRO A 172 -19.10 4.16 -5.17
C PRO A 172 -19.03 4.14 -3.64
N LEU A 173 -18.51 3.05 -3.04
CA LEU A 173 -18.40 2.91 -1.58
C LEU A 173 -17.36 3.88 -0.99
N ILE A 174 -16.22 4.10 -1.67
CA ILE A 174 -15.25 5.10 -1.23
C ILE A 174 -15.82 6.51 -1.37
N LEU A 175 -16.54 6.80 -2.45
CA LEU A 175 -17.19 8.10 -2.65
C LEU A 175 -18.30 8.38 -1.61
N GLN A 176 -18.93 7.33 -1.06
CA GLN A 176 -19.82 7.42 0.11
C GLN A 176 -19.07 7.65 1.44
N GLY A 177 -17.74 7.65 1.44
CA GLY A 177 -16.89 7.89 2.61
C GLY A 177 -16.48 6.63 3.38
N GLN A 178 -16.69 5.44 2.82
CA GLN A 178 -16.20 4.19 3.42
C GLN A 178 -14.67 4.07 3.24
N SER A 179 -13.99 3.48 4.23
CA SER A 179 -12.56 3.21 4.11
C SER A 179 -12.30 1.87 3.40
N PRO A 180 -11.13 1.69 2.74
CA PRO A 180 -10.74 0.41 2.15
C PRO A 180 -10.86 -0.77 3.10
N TYR A 181 -10.51 -0.59 4.38
CA TYR A 181 -10.69 -1.60 5.43
C TYR A 181 -12.16 -2.00 5.63
N MET A 182 -13.07 -1.02 5.69
CA MET A 182 -14.49 -1.26 5.91
C MET A 182 -15.12 -2.00 4.73
N ILE A 183 -14.74 -1.63 3.51
CA ILE A 183 -15.19 -2.28 2.28
C ILE A 183 -14.76 -3.74 2.28
N LEU A 184 -13.48 -4.05 2.52
CA LEU A 184 -12.98 -5.43 2.56
C LEU A 184 -13.64 -6.30 3.65
N ARG A 185 -14.03 -5.68 4.77
CA ARG A 185 -14.72 -6.39 5.85
C ARG A 185 -16.19 -6.70 5.52
N ASN A 186 -16.87 -5.80 4.82
CA ASN A 186 -18.27 -5.96 4.43
C ASN A 186 -18.42 -6.80 3.14
N HIS A 187 -17.37 -6.82 2.30
CA HIS A 187 -17.32 -7.53 1.02
C HIS A 187 -16.23 -8.62 1.05
N PRO A 188 -16.46 -9.76 1.73
CA PRO A 188 -15.50 -10.86 1.81
C PRO A 188 -15.22 -11.54 0.47
N GLU A 189 -16.04 -11.31 -0.56
CA GLU A 189 -15.80 -11.71 -1.95
C GLU A 189 -14.54 -11.07 -2.54
N ILE A 190 -14.11 -9.92 -2.01
CA ILE A 190 -12.87 -9.28 -2.41
C ILE A 190 -11.72 -9.99 -1.69
N ALA A 191 -11.12 -10.98 -2.35
CA ALA A 191 -9.97 -11.73 -1.85
C ALA A 191 -8.64 -10.93 -1.94
N LEU A 192 -8.67 -9.63 -1.61
CA LEU A 192 -7.51 -8.75 -1.62
C LEU A 192 -7.16 -8.29 -0.20
N SER A 193 -5.87 -8.06 0.02
CA SER A 193 -5.41 -7.41 1.25
C SER A 193 -5.67 -5.91 1.20
N GLU A 194 -5.86 -5.29 2.37
CA GLU A 194 -5.97 -3.82 2.50
C GLU A 194 -4.82 -3.10 1.82
N LYS A 195 -3.59 -3.62 1.97
CA LYS A 195 -2.40 -3.06 1.32
C LYS A 195 -2.49 -3.10 -0.20
N THR A 196 -2.99 -4.19 -0.77
CA THR A 196 -3.17 -4.32 -2.23
C THR A 196 -4.15 -3.28 -2.74
N LEU A 197 -5.27 -3.08 -2.03
CA LEU A 197 -6.28 -2.10 -2.41
C LEU A 197 -5.72 -0.66 -2.37
N TYR A 198 -4.98 -0.29 -1.33
CA TYR A 198 -4.29 1.01 -1.30
C TYR A 198 -3.26 1.17 -2.43
N ASN A 199 -2.48 0.13 -2.72
CA ASN A 199 -1.51 0.18 -3.82
C ASN A 199 -2.20 0.42 -5.17
N TYR A 200 -3.37 -0.18 -5.41
CA TYR A 200 -4.14 0.01 -6.64
C TYR A 200 -4.71 1.43 -6.75
N ILE A 201 -5.20 2.00 -5.65
CA ILE A 201 -5.64 3.40 -5.61
C ILE A 201 -4.45 4.35 -5.85
N GLU A 202 -3.31 4.07 -5.23
CA GLU A 202 -2.11 4.91 -5.37
C GLU A 202 -1.50 4.83 -6.77
N SER A 203 -1.52 3.66 -7.40
CA SER A 203 -1.07 3.49 -8.79
C SER A 203 -2.06 4.04 -9.82
N GLY A 204 -3.24 4.51 -9.40
CA GLY A 204 -4.31 4.96 -10.30
C GLY A 204 -4.92 3.82 -11.13
N ALA A 205 -4.90 2.59 -10.61
CA ALA A 205 -5.52 1.42 -11.24
C ALA A 205 -7.05 1.43 -11.10
N LEU A 206 -7.55 2.11 -10.07
CA LEU A 206 -8.97 2.34 -9.82
C LEU A 206 -9.33 3.78 -10.19
N SER A 207 -10.62 4.04 -10.41
CA SER A 207 -11.14 5.38 -10.73
C SER A 207 -10.98 6.35 -9.55
N VAL A 208 -11.02 5.82 -8.32
CA VAL A 208 -10.81 6.56 -7.07
C VAL A 208 -9.36 7.03 -6.94
N LYS A 209 -9.19 8.25 -6.44
CA LYS A 209 -7.88 8.85 -6.15
C LYS A 209 -7.65 9.00 -4.66
N ASN A 210 -6.40 9.30 -4.30
CA ASN A 210 -6.00 9.58 -2.93
C ASN A 210 -6.78 10.74 -2.26
N ILE A 211 -7.33 11.67 -3.05
CA ILE A 211 -8.15 12.79 -2.57
C ILE A 211 -9.53 12.34 -2.09
N ASP A 212 -10.05 11.24 -2.63
CA ASP A 212 -11.37 10.71 -2.33
C ASP A 212 -11.33 9.81 -1.09
N LEU A 213 -10.13 9.38 -0.67
CA LEU A 213 -9.96 8.55 0.51
C LEU A 213 -10.23 9.34 1.80
N PRO A 214 -11.04 8.78 2.71
CA PRO A 214 -11.35 9.44 3.97
C PRO A 214 -10.07 9.65 4.78
N LYS A 215 -9.93 10.84 5.36
CA LYS A 215 -8.85 11.21 6.28
C LYS A 215 -7.44 11.30 5.67
N LYS A 216 -7.23 10.97 4.38
CA LYS A 216 -5.91 11.08 3.71
C LYS A 216 -5.53 12.53 3.43
N VAL A 217 -6.51 13.37 3.12
CA VAL A 217 -6.33 14.82 2.94
C VAL A 217 -7.23 15.53 3.96
N LYS A 218 -6.64 16.30 4.88
CA LYS A 218 -7.37 17.11 5.87
C LYS A 218 -6.81 18.53 5.91
N TYR A 219 -7.69 19.51 5.94
CA TYR A 219 -7.31 20.88 6.30
C TYR A 219 -7.06 20.99 7.81
N LYS A 220 -6.06 21.78 8.19
CA LYS A 220 -5.87 22.15 9.59
C LYS A 220 -7.01 23.06 10.04
N VAL A 221 -7.66 22.72 11.15
CA VAL A 221 -8.71 23.54 11.76
C VAL A 221 -8.11 24.91 12.10
N ARG A 222 -8.74 25.99 11.62
CA ARG A 222 -8.38 27.36 11.97
C ARG A 222 -9.07 27.71 13.28
N SER A 223 -8.36 28.30 14.24
CA SER A 223 -8.95 28.71 15.52
C SER A 223 -9.99 29.80 15.28
N CYS A 224 -11.24 29.55 15.61
CA CYS A 224 -12.26 30.59 15.76
C CYS A 224 -12.35 30.97 17.24
N SER A 225 -12.40 32.27 17.51
CA SER A 225 -12.68 32.83 18.84
C SER A 225 -14.15 32.58 19.20
N SER A 226 -14.39 32.06 20.40
CA SER A 226 -15.72 31.79 20.94
C SER A 226 -16.55 33.06 21.14
N SER A 227 -17.85 32.99 20.86
CA SER A 227 -18.84 34.00 21.23
C SER A 227 -19.60 33.54 22.49
N GLU A 228 -19.74 34.42 23.48
CA GLU A 228 -20.61 34.31 24.67
C GLU A 228 -22.09 34.57 24.29
N ALA A 229 -23.12 34.25 25.07
CA ALA A 229 -23.40 33.32 26.16
C ALA A 229 -24.93 33.16 26.20
N ALA A 230 -25.46 31.98 26.53
CA ALA A 230 -26.87 31.79 26.87
C ALA A 230 -26.98 31.49 28.37
N ASP A 231 -28.10 31.91 28.98
CA ASP A 231 -28.38 31.87 30.43
C ASP A 231 -27.71 30.71 31.18
N LEU A 232 -26.79 31.06 32.07
CA LEU A 232 -25.88 30.14 32.76
C LEU A 232 -26.52 29.44 33.97
N THR A 233 -27.69 29.89 34.42
CA THR A 233 -28.32 29.44 35.68
C THR A 233 -28.74 27.98 35.68
N ILE A 234 -29.12 27.41 34.52
CA ILE A 234 -29.49 25.99 34.39
C ILE A 234 -28.28 25.06 34.58
N TYR A 235 -27.07 25.59 34.36
CA TYR A 235 -25.82 24.81 34.31
C TYR A 235 -24.99 24.90 35.59
N GLU A 236 -25.40 25.70 36.58
CA GLU A 236 -24.70 25.81 37.86
C GLU A 236 -24.67 24.44 38.57
N GLY A 237 -23.46 23.97 38.90
CA GLY A 237 -23.22 22.64 39.48
C GLY A 237 -23.26 21.46 38.50
N ARG A 238 -23.52 21.71 37.21
CA ARG A 238 -23.61 20.69 36.15
C ARG A 238 -22.61 20.94 35.01
N THR A 239 -21.56 21.71 35.25
CA THR A 239 -20.58 22.06 34.23
C THR A 239 -19.61 20.92 33.95
N TYR A 240 -18.91 20.98 32.81
CA TYR A 240 -17.85 20.03 32.50
C TYR A 240 -16.73 20.01 33.55
N LYS A 241 -16.48 21.14 34.23
CA LYS A 241 -15.52 21.21 35.34
C LYS A 241 -15.99 20.42 36.55
N ASP A 242 -17.28 20.48 36.87
CA ASP A 242 -17.89 19.72 37.98
C ASP A 242 -17.86 18.22 37.68
N TYR A 243 -18.14 17.85 36.43
CA TYR A 243 -17.97 16.49 35.93
C TYR A 243 -16.52 15.98 36.12
N GLN A 244 -15.52 16.77 35.74
CA GLN A 244 -14.12 16.40 35.92
C GLN A 244 -13.73 16.29 37.40
N ALA A 245 -14.30 17.13 38.27
CA ALA A 245 -14.09 17.03 39.71
C ALA A 245 -14.69 15.72 40.26
N PHE A 246 -15.91 15.38 39.84
CA PHE A 246 -16.58 14.14 40.24
C PHE A 246 -15.80 12.89 39.84
N LEU A 247 -15.29 12.84 38.60
CA LEU A 247 -14.48 11.71 38.13
C LEU A 247 -13.13 11.59 38.84
N LYS A 248 -12.55 12.70 39.32
CA LYS A 248 -11.33 12.63 40.13
C LYS A 248 -11.58 12.01 41.50
N GLU A 249 -12.76 12.23 42.06
CA GLU A 249 -13.16 11.65 43.35
C GLU A 249 -13.59 10.20 43.21
N PHE A 250 -14.32 9.85 42.15
CA PHE A 250 -14.84 8.51 41.87
C PHE A 250 -14.44 8.03 40.47
N PRO A 251 -13.20 7.52 40.29
CA PRO A 251 -12.67 7.14 38.98
C PRO A 251 -13.39 5.93 38.34
N ASP A 252 -14.01 5.06 39.15
CA ASP A 252 -14.72 3.87 38.66
C ASP A 252 -16.17 4.16 38.21
N THR A 253 -16.58 5.44 38.17
CA THR A 253 -17.93 5.82 37.76
C THR A 253 -18.14 5.54 36.28
N ARG A 254 -19.28 4.91 35.94
CA ARG A 254 -19.67 4.67 34.56
C ARG A 254 -20.24 5.94 33.93
N VAL A 255 -19.62 6.36 32.82
CA VAL A 255 -20.05 7.52 32.04
C VAL A 255 -20.77 7.07 30.79
N THR A 256 -21.91 7.70 30.51
CA THR A 256 -22.65 7.55 29.26
C THR A 256 -22.64 8.89 28.52
N GLU A 257 -22.10 8.92 27.30
CA GLU A 257 -22.19 10.09 26.43
C GLU A 257 -23.54 10.05 25.70
N MET A 258 -24.29 11.15 25.74
CA MET A 258 -25.57 11.31 25.06
C MET A 258 -25.49 12.38 23.99
N ASP A 259 -26.11 12.11 22.85
CA ASP A 259 -26.13 13.05 21.73
C ASP A 259 -27.30 12.76 20.77
N THR A 260 -27.66 13.75 19.94
CA THR A 260 -28.70 13.58 18.90
C THR A 260 -28.13 13.72 17.48
N VAL A 261 -28.57 12.85 16.57
CA VAL A 261 -28.23 12.92 15.14
C VAL A 261 -29.45 13.36 14.35
N LEU A 262 -29.39 14.56 13.78
CA LEU A 262 -30.48 15.14 12.98
C LEU A 262 -30.53 14.58 11.55
N GLY A 263 -31.73 14.42 11.00
CA GLY A 263 -31.96 14.00 9.62
C GLY A 263 -31.76 15.13 8.60
N CYS A 264 -32.53 15.08 7.51
CA CYS A 264 -32.61 16.18 6.54
C CYS A 264 -33.36 17.38 7.11
N GLU A 265 -33.16 18.57 6.53
CA GLU A 265 -33.97 19.74 6.89
C GLU A 265 -35.45 19.44 6.61
N GLY A 266 -36.27 19.49 7.66
CA GLY A 266 -37.70 19.16 7.60
C GLY A 266 -38.09 17.76 8.09
N SER A 267 -37.15 16.84 8.32
CA SER A 267 -37.48 15.55 8.95
C SER A 267 -37.86 15.77 10.42
N LYS A 268 -38.96 15.16 10.86
CA LYS A 268 -39.37 15.24 12.27
C LYS A 268 -38.58 14.27 13.12
N LYS A 269 -38.27 13.08 12.58
CA LYS A 269 -37.57 12.04 13.33
C LYS A 269 -36.09 12.36 13.56
N VAL A 270 -35.60 12.03 14.75
CA VAL A 270 -34.21 12.26 15.20
C VAL A 270 -33.67 10.99 15.84
N LEU A 271 -32.38 10.70 15.67
CA LEU A 271 -31.75 9.55 16.32
C LEU A 271 -31.09 9.99 17.63
N LEU A 272 -31.57 9.50 18.76
CA LEU A 272 -30.92 9.64 20.06
C LEU A 272 -29.86 8.55 20.21
N THR A 273 -28.61 8.94 20.45
CA THR A 273 -27.51 8.01 20.67
C THR A 273 -27.03 8.07 22.12
N LEU A 274 -26.90 6.91 22.75
CA LEU A 274 -26.35 6.71 24.08
C LEU A 274 -25.12 5.82 23.95
N HIS A 275 -23.94 6.37 24.27
CA HIS A 275 -22.68 5.65 24.20
C HIS A 275 -22.13 5.34 25.58
N PHE A 276 -21.88 4.05 25.83
CA PHE A 276 -21.29 3.57 27.07
C PHE A 276 -19.78 3.41 26.90
N ASP A 277 -19.01 4.26 27.58
CA ASP A 277 -17.55 4.26 27.48
C ASP A 277 -16.95 2.92 27.99
N CYS A 278 -17.52 2.38 29.08
CA CYS A 278 -17.03 1.16 29.74
C CYS A 278 -17.02 -0.10 28.86
N CYS A 279 -17.89 -0.19 27.85
CA CYS A 279 -18.00 -1.34 26.96
C CYS A 279 -17.96 -0.98 25.48
N SER A 280 -17.69 0.29 25.15
CA SER A 280 -17.70 0.81 23.78
C SER A 280 -18.98 0.49 23.00
N LEU A 281 -20.12 0.38 23.70
CA LEU A 281 -21.43 0.09 23.12
C LEU A 281 -22.16 1.40 22.81
N MET A 282 -22.77 1.51 21.64
CA MET A 282 -23.70 2.61 21.33
C MET A 282 -25.09 2.06 21.08
N MET A 283 -26.07 2.58 21.82
CA MET A 283 -27.48 2.35 21.57
C MET A 283 -28.04 3.55 20.82
N ALA A 284 -28.87 3.30 19.82
CA ALA A 284 -29.49 4.33 19.01
C ALA A 284 -31.01 4.13 19.00
N TYR A 285 -31.76 5.16 19.40
CA TYR A 285 -33.21 5.16 19.48
C TYR A 285 -33.78 6.19 18.51
N LEU A 286 -34.77 5.78 17.72
CA LEU A 286 -35.48 6.68 16.83
C LEU A 286 -36.54 7.45 17.62
N LEU A 287 -36.44 8.78 17.64
CA LEU A 287 -37.41 9.70 18.24
C LEU A 287 -38.30 10.28 17.15
N ASP A 288 -39.60 10.44 17.45
CA ASP A 288 -40.56 11.05 16.53
C ASP A 288 -40.38 12.57 16.36
N SER A 289 -39.85 13.25 17.39
CA SER A 289 -39.50 14.66 17.31
C SER A 289 -38.35 15.03 18.26
N LYS A 290 -37.74 16.20 18.00
CA LYS A 290 -36.65 16.79 18.82
C LYS A 290 -37.13 17.40 20.15
N GLU A 291 -38.29 16.99 20.65
CA GLU A 291 -38.89 17.55 21.86
C GLU A 291 -38.40 16.83 23.12
N VAL A 292 -38.32 17.58 24.23
CA VAL A 292 -37.86 17.08 25.54
C VAL A 292 -38.71 15.88 26.03
N CYS A 293 -40.01 15.85 25.68
CA CYS A 293 -40.93 14.80 26.10
C CYS A 293 -40.57 13.42 25.53
N HIS A 294 -40.08 13.34 24.29
CA HIS A 294 -39.73 12.07 23.65
C HIS A 294 -38.43 11.51 24.21
N VAL A 295 -37.45 12.37 24.55
CA VAL A 295 -36.23 11.95 25.25
C VAL A 295 -36.59 11.33 26.60
N LYS A 296 -37.46 11.99 27.37
CA LYS A 296 -37.96 11.47 28.64
C LYS A 296 -38.69 10.14 28.48
N ALA A 297 -39.52 9.98 27.44
CA ALA A 297 -40.24 8.74 27.18
C ALA A 297 -39.30 7.54 26.95
N ILE A 298 -38.18 7.75 26.25
CA ILE A 298 -37.14 6.72 26.08
C ILE A 298 -36.48 6.37 27.41
N PHE A 299 -36.06 7.36 28.21
CA PHE A 299 -35.51 7.12 29.54
C PHE A 299 -36.46 6.34 30.44
N ASP A 300 -37.74 6.74 30.47
CA ASP A 300 -38.80 6.09 31.23
C ASP A 300 -39.06 4.65 30.73
N SER A 301 -38.93 4.39 29.42
CA SER A 301 -39.05 3.05 28.85
C SER A 301 -37.87 2.16 29.25
N ILE A 302 -36.64 2.68 29.21
CA ILE A 302 -35.44 1.92 29.61
C ILE A 302 -35.48 1.62 31.11
N GLU A 303 -35.89 2.58 31.94
CA GLU A 303 -36.07 2.39 33.38
C GLU A 303 -37.11 1.30 33.66
N ARG A 304 -38.25 1.30 32.95
CA ARG A 304 -39.29 0.26 33.10
C ARG A 304 -38.78 -1.14 32.75
N SER A 305 -37.90 -1.25 31.76
CA SER A 305 -37.35 -2.54 31.32
C SER A 305 -36.24 -3.08 32.24
N LEU A 306 -35.38 -2.21 32.79
CA LEU A 306 -34.23 -2.62 33.62
C LEU A 306 -34.52 -2.61 35.13
N GLY A 307 -35.49 -1.81 35.56
CA GLY A 307 -35.72 -1.43 36.95
C GLY A 307 -34.82 -0.28 37.41
N THR A 308 -35.33 0.56 38.32
CA THR A 308 -34.69 1.81 38.76
C THR A 308 -33.29 1.61 39.35
N PHE A 309 -33.05 0.55 40.13
CA PHE A 309 -31.74 0.28 40.72
C PHE A 309 -30.68 -0.06 39.66
N SER A 310 -31.01 -0.94 38.72
CA SER A 310 -30.14 -1.31 37.62
C SER A 310 -29.88 -0.13 36.69
N PHE A 311 -30.92 0.67 36.42
CA PHE A 311 -30.79 1.89 35.63
C PHE A 311 -29.79 2.87 36.25
N SER A 312 -29.90 3.12 37.56
CA SER A 312 -28.97 4.01 38.26
C SER A 312 -27.53 3.49 38.29
N SER A 313 -27.34 2.17 38.33
CA SER A 313 -26.00 1.56 38.25
C SER A 313 -25.39 1.65 36.84
N VAL A 314 -26.21 1.58 35.79
CA VAL A 314 -25.76 1.61 34.39
C VAL A 314 -25.56 3.06 33.92
N PHE A 315 -26.53 3.92 34.20
CA PHE A 315 -26.58 5.33 33.78
C PHE A 315 -26.22 6.27 34.93
N SER A 316 -25.20 5.94 35.73
CA SER A 316 -24.84 6.73 36.91
C SER A 316 -24.55 8.19 36.55
N LEU A 317 -23.82 8.41 35.45
CA LEU A 317 -23.45 9.72 34.98
C LEU A 317 -23.67 9.83 33.46
N VAL A 318 -24.42 10.86 33.05
CA VAL A 318 -24.69 11.15 31.63
C VAL A 318 -24.07 12.49 31.25
N LEU A 319 -23.29 12.50 30.17
CA LEU A 319 -22.68 13.70 29.61
C LEU A 319 -23.35 14.07 28.29
N THR A 320 -23.90 15.29 28.19
CA THR A 320 -24.61 15.76 26.99
C THR A 320 -24.18 17.17 26.55
N ASP A 321 -24.59 17.58 25.35
CA ASP A 321 -24.40 18.96 24.91
C ASP A 321 -25.48 19.89 25.48
N ARG A 322 -25.34 21.19 25.23
CA ARG A 322 -26.32 22.21 25.67
C ARG A 322 -27.49 22.34 24.70
N GLY A 323 -27.86 21.25 24.02
CA GLY A 323 -28.99 21.20 23.09
C GLY A 323 -30.32 21.61 23.74
N GLY A 324 -31.22 22.19 22.94
CA GLY A 324 -32.56 22.59 23.40
C GLY A 324 -33.38 21.42 23.95
N GLU A 325 -33.17 20.24 23.41
CA GLU A 325 -33.78 18.96 23.79
C GLU A 325 -33.40 18.48 25.19
N PHE A 326 -32.32 19.02 25.78
CA PHE A 326 -31.77 18.62 27.08
C PHE A 326 -31.93 19.71 28.14
N ARG A 327 -32.69 20.78 27.88
CA ARG A 327 -32.81 21.94 28.78
C ARG A 327 -33.53 21.68 30.12
N ASN A 328 -34.12 20.50 30.32
CA ASN A 328 -34.81 20.13 31.57
C ASN A 328 -34.12 18.94 32.27
N PRO A 329 -32.97 19.17 32.93
CA PRO A 329 -32.23 18.10 33.62
C PRO A 329 -33.06 17.48 34.75
N ALA A 330 -33.81 18.27 35.51
CA ALA A 330 -34.61 17.77 36.64
C ALA A 330 -35.63 16.68 36.22
N ALA A 331 -36.27 16.83 35.05
CA ALA A 331 -37.21 15.84 34.55
C ALA A 331 -36.55 14.55 34.02
N LEU A 332 -35.25 14.60 33.73
CA LEU A 332 -34.47 13.45 33.29
C LEU A 332 -33.76 12.77 34.47
N GLU A 333 -33.29 13.55 35.45
CA GLU A 333 -32.63 13.08 36.69
C GLU A 333 -33.62 12.39 37.64
N CYS A 334 -34.90 12.78 37.64
CA CYS A 334 -35.96 12.17 38.46
C CYS A 334 -36.78 11.14 37.66
N GLY A 335 -36.87 9.91 38.19
CA GLY A 335 -37.70 8.82 37.64
C GLY A 335 -39.19 8.93 38.01
N GLN A 336 -39.95 7.87 37.71
CA GLN A 336 -41.42 7.82 37.94
C GLN A 336 -41.83 7.90 39.42
N GLU A 337 -40.93 7.61 40.36
CA GLU A 337 -41.17 7.65 41.82
C GLU A 337 -40.49 8.84 42.52
N ASN A 338 -40.09 9.90 41.80
CA ASN A 338 -39.27 11.01 42.31
C ASN A 338 -37.90 10.58 42.89
N LEU A 339 -37.46 9.35 42.60
CA LEU A 339 -36.12 8.89 42.92
C LEU A 339 -35.13 9.47 41.90
N ILE A 340 -33.97 9.91 42.40
CA ILE A 340 -32.86 10.34 41.55
C ILE A 340 -32.31 9.08 40.87
N ARG A 341 -32.49 9.00 39.55
CA ARG A 341 -32.08 7.85 38.75
C ARG A 341 -30.71 8.06 38.11
N THR A 342 -30.33 9.29 37.75
CA THR A 342 -29.08 9.61 37.04
C THR A 342 -28.62 11.04 37.34
N SER A 343 -27.32 11.33 37.16
CA SER A 343 -26.78 12.70 37.20
C SER A 343 -26.39 13.18 35.81
N ILE A 344 -26.84 14.37 35.40
CA ILE A 344 -26.58 14.91 34.06
C ILE A 344 -25.61 16.08 34.11
N TYR A 345 -24.56 16.00 33.29
CA TYR A 345 -23.57 17.05 33.11
C TYR A 345 -23.54 17.54 31.66
N TYR A 346 -23.12 18.79 31.49
CA TYR A 346 -23.09 19.45 30.19
C TYR A 346 -21.68 19.82 29.74
N CYS A 347 -21.40 19.56 28.47
CA CYS A 347 -20.19 20.06 27.80
C CYS A 347 -20.21 21.59 27.67
N ASP A 348 -19.02 22.15 27.49
CA ASP A 348 -18.84 23.56 27.19
C ASP A 348 -19.30 23.88 25.75
N PRO A 349 -19.79 25.11 25.49
CA PRO A 349 -20.24 25.49 24.16
C PRO A 349 -19.09 25.38 23.15
N MET A 350 -19.39 24.84 21.97
CA MET A 350 -18.42 24.63 20.87
C MET A 350 -17.26 23.68 21.19
N CYS A 351 -17.32 22.92 22.28
CA CYS A 351 -16.29 21.97 22.69
C CYS A 351 -16.68 20.52 22.33
N SER A 352 -16.86 20.20 21.04
CA SER A 352 -17.28 18.84 20.62
C SER A 352 -16.30 17.74 21.05
N TRP A 353 -15.00 18.08 21.18
CA TRP A 353 -13.95 17.17 21.63
C TRP A 353 -14.14 16.65 23.07
N GLN A 354 -15.07 17.22 23.85
CA GLN A 354 -15.43 16.73 25.18
C GLN A 354 -16.33 15.48 25.13
N LYS A 355 -16.90 15.13 23.95
CA LYS A 355 -17.64 13.87 23.69
C LYS A 355 -17.04 13.13 22.47
N PRO A 356 -15.77 12.71 22.55
CA PRO A 356 -15.04 12.21 21.38
C PRO A 356 -15.62 10.89 20.83
N HIS A 357 -16.27 10.08 21.68
CA HIS A 357 -16.77 8.77 21.28
C HIS A 357 -18.08 8.88 20.50
N CYS A 358 -19.03 9.70 20.98
CA CYS A 358 -20.23 10.04 20.23
C CYS A 358 -19.89 10.63 18.86
N GLU A 359 -18.97 11.61 18.79
CA GLU A 359 -18.59 12.25 17.53
C GLU A 359 -18.04 11.22 16.50
N LYS A 360 -17.16 10.32 16.95
CA LYS A 360 -16.61 9.27 16.11
C LYS A 360 -17.67 8.28 15.62
N ASN A 361 -18.59 7.88 16.49
CA ASN A 361 -19.65 6.94 16.15
C ASN A 361 -20.69 7.56 15.22
N HIS A 362 -20.97 8.85 15.36
CA HIS A 362 -21.80 9.58 14.41
C HIS A 362 -21.19 9.64 13.01
N GLU A 363 -19.85 9.76 12.90
CA GLU A 363 -19.17 9.64 11.60
C GLU A 363 -19.48 8.29 10.92
N TYR A 364 -19.57 7.20 11.69
CA TYR A 364 -19.95 5.88 11.15
C TYR A 364 -21.44 5.81 10.79
N ILE A 365 -22.33 6.34 11.63
CA ILE A 365 -23.76 6.41 11.31
C ILE A 365 -23.98 7.18 10.00
N ARG A 366 -23.24 8.28 9.79
CA ARG A 366 -23.35 9.09 8.56
C ARG A 366 -22.80 8.43 7.31
N LYS A 367 -21.98 7.37 7.43
CA LYS A 367 -21.56 6.55 6.28
C LYS A 367 -22.66 5.60 5.82
N ILE A 368 -23.57 5.23 6.72
CA ILE A 368 -24.73 4.39 6.44
C ILE A 368 -25.92 5.26 6.02
N CYS A 369 -26.16 6.35 6.76
CA CYS A 369 -27.23 7.32 6.55
C CYS A 369 -26.64 8.72 6.29
N PRO A 370 -26.33 9.08 5.03
CA PRO A 370 -25.73 10.37 4.69
C PRO A 370 -26.54 11.57 5.19
N LYS A 371 -25.86 12.71 5.36
CA LYS A 371 -26.54 13.98 5.67
C LYS A 371 -27.50 14.32 4.51
N GLY A 372 -28.75 14.65 4.84
CA GLY A 372 -29.80 14.95 3.85
C GLY A 372 -30.74 13.77 3.54
N THR A 373 -30.49 12.59 4.09
CA THR A 373 -31.45 11.47 4.04
C THR A 373 -32.50 11.65 5.15
N SER A 374 -33.78 11.40 4.85
CA SER A 374 -34.84 11.47 5.85
C SER A 374 -34.74 10.28 6.80
N PHE A 375 -34.97 10.52 8.10
CA PHE A 375 -35.14 9.43 9.06
C PHE A 375 -36.59 8.93 9.15
N ASP A 376 -37.52 9.59 8.47
CA ASP A 376 -38.95 9.29 8.57
C ASP A 376 -39.29 7.90 8.00
N ASP A 377 -38.53 7.44 7.01
CA ASP A 377 -38.68 6.14 6.33
C ASP A 377 -38.23 4.94 7.19
N TYR A 378 -37.55 5.18 8.31
CA TYR A 378 -37.14 4.13 9.24
C TYR A 378 -38.25 3.85 10.26
N SER A 379 -38.53 2.57 10.45
CA SER A 379 -39.54 2.02 11.38
C SER A 379 -38.91 1.39 12.60
#